data_AF-A0A4S8KTB9-F1
#
_entry.id   AF-A0A4S8KTB9-F1
#
_cell.length_a   1.000
_cell.length_b   1.000
_cell.length_c   1.000
_cell.angle_alpha   90.00
_cell.angle_beta   90.00
_cell.angle_gamma   90.00
#
_symmetry.space_group_name_H-M   'P 1'
#
loop_
_entity.id
_entity.type
_entity.pdbx_description
1 polymer ?
#
loop_
_entity_poly.entity_id
_entity_poly.type
_entity_poly.pdbx_seq_one_letter_code
_entity_poly.pdbx_strand_id
1 'polypeptide(L)'
;MSHYDIAGGMFNPFWKDLPFTNIHDSITPDALHQLYQGVLVHIINWVQKMMSKDELDRRIQCLPPTYGVRHFRNGIASLSQVSGSERKNIGKILLAYIHPKAIKACKALLDFIYLALYGSHDEETLSYMEEALAGWYGNRDHFLEAGVRDHFNIPKFHSLLHYVDSIRKFGTIDNYNTELFERLHIDFAKQGWRASNKRNHFPQMIQWLSRREKILSFESYQSWLQSISVGSTGKERVKACKYQYTIAKFPTEPHKSIARIVISHSAPNFLPCLKLFLNSLLKSPQPKSRALNADLPIKALDVWHQFKLRPDSQVDGEVIEEVIKAIPFYKKAASTRFDNVVVLHSDSAESTSLQGKSFI
;
A
#
# COMPACT_ATOMS: atom_id res chain seq x y z
N MET A 1 9.46 3.37 52.21
CA MET A 1 9.49 4.09 50.91
C MET A 1 10.88 3.91 50.35
N SER A 2 11.07 2.91 49.49
CA SER A 2 12.32 2.72 48.76
C SER A 2 12.47 3.85 47.75
N HIS A 3 13.66 4.45 47.69
CA HIS A 3 14.06 5.43 46.69
C HIS A 3 13.75 4.88 45.28
N TYR A 4 12.70 5.42 44.65
CA TYR A 4 12.50 5.25 43.21
C TYR A 4 13.47 6.22 42.53
N ASP A 5 14.56 5.67 42.03
CA ASP A 5 15.51 6.40 41.22
C ASP A 5 14.82 6.85 39.92
N ILE A 6 14.91 8.14 39.61
CA ILE A 6 14.11 8.84 38.60
C ILE A 6 14.48 8.37 37.17
N ALA A 7 15.51 7.52 37.02
CA ALA A 7 15.96 6.93 35.76
C ALA A 7 15.25 5.63 35.35
N GLY A 8 14.33 5.06 36.14
CA GLY A 8 13.50 3.92 35.72
C GLY A 8 14.26 2.61 35.42
N GLY A 9 15.53 2.49 35.80
CA GLY A 9 16.29 1.26 35.65
C GLY A 9 15.85 0.19 36.65
N MET A 10 15.26 -0.90 36.18
CA MET A 10 15.10 -2.10 37.01
C MET A 10 16.46 -2.80 37.16
N PHE A 11 17.09 -2.68 38.34
CA PHE A 11 18.36 -3.34 38.65
C PHE A 11 18.27 -4.88 38.69
N ASN A 12 17.06 -5.42 38.85
CA ASN A 12 16.79 -6.84 38.77
C ASN A 12 15.75 -7.09 37.68
N PRO A 13 16.16 -7.21 36.41
CA PRO A 13 15.21 -7.43 35.32
C PRO A 13 14.49 -8.77 35.50
N PHE A 14 13.21 -8.84 35.12
CA PHE A 14 12.38 -10.04 35.29
C PHE A 14 12.95 -11.28 34.57
N TRP A 15 13.77 -11.07 33.53
CA TRP A 15 14.38 -12.12 32.72
C TRP A 15 15.73 -12.62 33.27
N LYS A 16 16.25 -12.05 34.37
CA LYS A 16 17.56 -12.42 34.95
C LYS A 16 17.69 -13.91 35.24
N ASP A 17 16.63 -14.51 35.78
CA ASP A 17 16.64 -15.90 36.23
C ASP A 17 16.10 -16.87 35.15
N LEU A 18 16.01 -16.42 33.89
CA LEU A 18 15.62 -17.26 32.75
C LEU A 18 16.87 -17.87 32.10
N PRO A 19 17.24 -19.14 32.41
CA PRO A 19 18.55 -19.71 32.07
C PRO A 19 18.76 -19.95 30.57
N PHE A 20 17.68 -19.96 29.78
CA PHE A 20 17.72 -20.22 28.33
C PHE A 20 17.31 -19.01 27.49
N THR A 21 17.22 -17.82 28.09
CA THR A 21 16.78 -16.60 27.40
C THR A 21 17.96 -15.66 27.19
N ASN A 22 18.36 -15.48 25.93
CA ASN A 22 19.20 -14.37 25.54
C ASN A 22 18.32 -13.14 25.28
N ILE A 23 18.33 -12.17 26.20
CA ILE A 23 17.52 -10.97 26.04
C ILE A 23 17.89 -10.16 24.78
N HIS A 24 19.13 -10.27 24.29
CA HIS A 24 19.54 -9.56 23.08
C HIS A 24 18.84 -10.08 21.82
N ASP A 25 18.42 -11.35 21.83
CA ASP A 25 17.63 -11.94 20.76
C ASP A 25 16.16 -11.49 20.79
N SER A 26 15.70 -10.80 21.85
CA SER A 26 14.33 -10.25 21.91
C SER A 26 14.17 -8.93 21.16
N ILE A 27 15.27 -8.37 20.62
CA ILE A 27 15.24 -7.14 19.83
C ILE A 27 15.25 -7.54 18.35
N THR A 28 14.06 -7.68 17.78
CA THR A 28 13.92 -8.04 16.37
C THR A 28 13.96 -6.80 15.46
N PRO A 29 14.33 -6.98 14.18
CA PRO A 29 14.23 -5.94 13.17
C PRO A 29 12.79 -5.47 12.99
N ASP A 30 12.62 -4.22 12.57
CA ASP A 30 11.28 -3.63 12.41
C ASP A 30 11.18 -2.89 11.08
N ALA A 31 10.32 -3.39 10.20
CA ALA A 31 10.15 -2.83 8.86
C ALA A 31 9.70 -1.36 8.90
N LEU A 32 8.72 -1.02 9.74
CA LEU A 32 8.18 0.33 9.76
C LEU A 32 9.18 1.36 10.29
N HIS A 33 9.69 1.18 11.50
CA HIS A 33 10.49 2.18 12.20
C HIS A 33 11.95 2.19 11.77
N GLN A 34 12.51 1.04 11.37
CA GLN A 34 13.90 0.93 10.93
C GLN A 34 14.03 1.13 9.41
N LEU A 35 13.26 0.41 8.58
CA LEU A 35 13.38 0.57 7.12
C LEU A 35 12.66 1.82 6.63
N TYR A 36 11.35 1.91 6.80
CA TYR A 36 10.54 2.98 6.19
C TYR A 36 10.71 4.34 6.87
N GLN A 37 10.59 4.42 8.19
CA GLN A 37 10.76 5.65 8.97
C GLN A 37 12.22 5.89 9.38
N GLY A 38 13.13 5.00 8.99
CA GLY A 38 14.55 5.14 9.26
C GLY A 38 15.35 5.30 7.99
N VAL A 39 15.77 4.18 7.42
CA VAL A 39 16.67 4.12 6.28
C VAL A 39 16.12 4.90 5.08
N LEU A 40 14.86 4.65 4.68
CA LEU A 40 14.24 5.32 3.54
C LEU A 40 14.11 6.83 3.77
N VAL A 41 13.78 7.28 4.99
CA VAL A 41 13.75 8.72 5.36
C VAL A 41 15.09 9.37 5.13
N HIS A 42 16.15 8.74 5.66
CA HIS A 42 17.49 9.28 5.57
C HIS A 42 17.94 9.36 4.12
N ILE A 43 17.72 8.30 3.34
CA ILE A 43 18.08 8.26 1.92
C ILE A 43 17.35 9.33 1.12
N ILE A 44 16.03 9.45 1.27
CA ILE A 44 15.25 10.49 0.59
C ILE A 44 15.82 11.88 0.94
N ASN A 45 16.11 12.14 2.22
CA ASN A 45 16.68 13.42 2.65
C ASN A 45 18.07 13.68 2.07
N TRP A 46 18.90 12.64 1.93
CA TRP A 46 20.25 12.78 1.37
C TRP A 46 20.22 13.05 -0.12
N VAL A 47 19.40 12.31 -0.88
CA VAL A 47 19.21 12.52 -2.31
C VAL A 47 18.70 13.94 -2.61
N GLN A 48 17.78 14.46 -1.80
CA GLN A 48 17.28 15.82 -1.95
C GLN A 48 18.38 16.89 -1.75
N LYS A 49 19.43 16.60 -0.96
CA LYS A 49 20.56 17.51 -0.75
C LYS A 49 21.60 17.46 -1.88
N MET A 50 21.56 16.43 -2.72
CA MET A 50 22.53 16.26 -3.82
C MET A 50 22.22 17.11 -5.05
N MET A 51 21.08 17.79 -5.09
CA MET A 51 20.67 18.64 -6.22
C MET A 51 19.87 19.84 -5.72
N SER A 52 19.68 20.85 -6.59
CA SER A 52 18.82 21.98 -6.25
C SER A 52 17.36 21.55 -6.18
N LYS A 53 16.55 22.29 -5.41
CA LYS A 53 15.10 22.05 -5.30
C LYS A 53 14.41 22.13 -6.67
N ASP A 54 14.82 23.09 -7.49
CA ASP A 54 14.26 23.26 -8.83
C ASP A 54 14.58 22.06 -9.74
N GLU A 55 15.79 21.53 -9.68
CA GLU A 55 16.19 20.36 -10.45
C GLU A 55 15.46 19.09 -9.98
N LEU A 56 15.33 18.91 -8.66
CA LEU A 56 14.58 17.81 -8.06
C LEU A 56 13.13 17.80 -8.54
N ASP A 57 12.44 18.93 -8.38
CA ASP A 57 11.03 19.05 -8.73
C ASP A 57 10.83 18.91 -10.24
N ARG A 58 11.73 19.48 -11.07
CA ARG A 58 11.72 19.30 -12.53
C ARG A 58 11.77 17.83 -12.92
N ARG A 59 12.70 17.05 -12.37
CA ARG A 59 12.83 15.62 -12.67
C ARG A 59 11.58 14.82 -12.30
N ILE A 60 11.02 15.09 -11.13
CA ILE A 60 9.82 14.42 -10.63
C ILE A 60 8.59 14.76 -11.49
N GLN A 61 8.47 16.02 -11.91
CA GLN A 61 7.38 16.48 -12.78
C GLN A 61 7.43 15.86 -14.18
N CYS A 62 8.64 15.56 -14.68
CA CYS A 62 8.82 14.90 -15.97
C CYS A 62 8.46 13.40 -15.96
N LEU A 63 8.20 12.79 -14.79
CA LEU A 63 7.86 11.37 -14.72
C LEU A 63 6.49 11.12 -15.36
N PRO A 64 6.39 10.16 -16.31
CA PRO A 64 5.12 9.82 -16.91
C PRO A 64 4.16 9.24 -15.85
N PRO A 65 2.85 9.50 -15.96
CA PRO A 65 1.86 8.83 -15.12
C PRO A 65 2.03 7.31 -15.24
N THR A 66 2.24 6.65 -14.11
CA THR A 66 2.50 5.20 -14.02
C THR A 66 1.48 4.56 -13.07
N TYR A 67 1.07 3.34 -13.37
CA TYR A 67 0.12 2.58 -12.56
C TYR A 67 0.66 2.34 -11.14
N GLY A 68 -0.18 2.44 -10.11
CA GLY A 68 0.20 2.21 -8.71
C GLY A 68 1.17 3.24 -8.10
N VAL A 69 1.47 4.34 -8.80
CA VAL A 69 2.42 5.38 -8.37
C VAL A 69 1.76 6.75 -8.34
N ARG A 70 1.89 7.46 -7.21
CA ARG A 70 1.40 8.85 -7.10
C ARG A 70 2.26 9.79 -7.96
N HIS A 71 1.59 10.54 -8.84
CA HIS A 71 2.24 11.59 -9.61
C HIS A 71 2.28 12.92 -8.84
N PHE A 72 3.48 13.48 -8.67
CA PHE A 72 3.72 14.72 -7.91
C PHE A 72 3.84 15.92 -8.85
N ARG A 73 2.68 16.48 -9.25
CA ARG A 73 2.59 17.58 -10.23
C ARG A 73 3.36 18.84 -9.85
N ASN A 74 3.52 19.09 -8.55
CA ASN A 74 4.22 20.27 -8.02
C ASN A 74 5.59 19.89 -7.43
N GLY A 75 6.10 18.70 -7.76
CA GLY A 75 7.30 18.16 -7.12
C GLY A 75 7.09 17.76 -5.66
N ILE A 76 8.19 17.57 -4.93
CA ILE A 76 8.21 17.16 -3.51
C ILE A 76 8.97 18.13 -2.61
N ALA A 77 9.74 19.08 -3.15
CA ALA A 77 10.62 19.93 -2.35
C ALA A 77 9.86 20.87 -1.40
N SER A 78 8.60 21.19 -1.71
CA SER A 78 7.72 22.05 -0.90
C SER A 78 6.88 21.28 0.13
N LEU A 79 6.92 19.95 0.13
CA LEU A 79 6.12 19.14 1.05
C LEU A 79 6.63 19.31 2.48
N SER A 80 5.80 19.95 3.32
CA SER A 80 5.98 19.95 4.77
C SER A 80 5.15 18.82 5.38
N GLN A 81 5.70 18.15 6.41
CA GLN A 81 5.01 17.07 7.12
C GLN A 81 4.59 15.87 6.25
N VAL A 82 5.55 15.31 5.49
CA VAL A 82 5.34 14.12 4.65
C VAL A 82 4.83 12.94 5.49
N SER A 83 3.60 12.50 5.22
CA SER A 83 2.96 11.34 5.86
C SER A 83 3.66 10.02 5.48
N GLY A 84 3.39 8.94 6.22
CA GLY A 84 3.97 7.61 5.94
C GLY A 84 3.61 7.11 4.54
N SER A 85 2.35 7.25 4.13
CA SER A 85 1.89 6.85 2.78
C SER A 85 2.52 7.71 1.68
N GLU A 86 2.69 9.01 1.91
CA GLU A 86 3.42 9.88 0.97
C GLU A 86 4.87 9.46 0.83
N ARG A 87 5.51 9.08 1.94
CA ARG A 87 6.90 8.63 1.94
C ARG A 87 7.08 7.32 1.17
N LYS A 88 6.15 6.36 1.32
CA LYS A 88 6.13 5.14 0.50
C LYS A 88 6.02 5.49 -0.99
N ASN A 89 5.14 6.41 -1.36
CA ASN A 89 5.00 6.89 -2.74
C ASN A 89 6.26 7.59 -3.27
N ILE A 90 6.94 8.39 -2.46
CA ILE A 90 8.24 9.01 -2.83
C ILE A 90 9.31 7.92 -3.01
N GLY A 91 9.32 6.88 -2.17
CA GLY A 91 10.21 5.73 -2.30
C GLY A 91 10.03 5.00 -3.64
N LYS A 92 8.79 4.80 -4.10
CA LYS A 92 8.48 4.14 -5.39
C LYS A 92 9.10 4.86 -6.59
N ILE A 93 9.27 6.19 -6.54
CA ILE A 93 9.86 6.99 -7.63
C ILE A 93 11.32 7.38 -7.38
N LEU A 94 11.93 6.98 -6.27
CA LEU A 94 13.24 7.44 -5.82
C LEU A 94 14.33 7.31 -6.90
N LEU A 95 14.41 6.13 -7.54
CA LEU A 95 15.43 5.87 -8.57
C LEU A 95 15.23 6.69 -9.84
N ALA A 96 14.05 7.24 -10.08
CA ALA A 96 13.73 7.93 -11.31
C ALA A 96 14.25 9.38 -11.33
N TYR A 97 14.47 10.00 -10.17
CA TYR A 97 14.94 11.39 -10.07
C TYR A 97 16.33 11.55 -9.44
N ILE A 98 16.91 10.49 -8.89
CA ILE A 98 18.18 10.53 -8.16
C ILE A 98 19.39 10.98 -9.02
N HIS A 99 20.41 11.52 -8.36
CA HIS A 99 21.69 11.85 -8.99
C HIS A 99 22.42 10.57 -9.47
N PRO A 100 23.01 10.53 -10.68
CA PRO A 100 23.60 9.31 -11.26
C PRO A 100 24.59 8.58 -10.34
N LYS A 101 25.39 9.34 -9.60
CA LYS A 101 26.40 8.79 -8.70
C LYS A 101 25.84 8.10 -7.45
N ALA A 102 24.60 8.42 -7.03
CA ALA A 102 23.94 7.79 -5.87
C ALA A 102 22.99 6.64 -6.25
N ILE A 103 22.75 6.40 -7.56
CA ILE A 103 21.82 5.38 -8.05
C ILE A 103 22.14 4.00 -7.46
N LYS A 104 23.41 3.57 -7.52
CA LYS A 104 23.81 2.23 -7.08
C LYS A 104 23.54 2.00 -5.60
N ALA A 105 23.93 2.96 -4.75
CA ALA A 105 23.73 2.89 -3.31
C ALA A 105 22.23 2.88 -2.94
N CYS A 106 21.43 3.74 -3.57
CA CYS A 106 19.99 3.80 -3.31
C CYS A 106 19.24 2.58 -3.85
N LYS A 107 19.63 2.07 -5.03
CA LYS A 107 19.08 0.82 -5.56
C LYS A 107 19.33 -0.32 -4.58
N ALA A 108 20.57 -0.47 -4.13
CA ALA A 108 20.95 -1.54 -3.20
C ALA A 108 20.12 -1.52 -1.91
N LEU A 109 19.86 -0.34 -1.32
CA LEU A 109 18.98 -0.23 -0.16
C LEU A 109 17.50 -0.46 -0.48
N LEU A 110 17.01 -0.03 -1.64
CA LEU A 110 15.64 -0.33 -2.03
C LEU A 110 15.45 -1.84 -2.24
N ASP A 111 16.38 -2.50 -2.91
CA ASP A 111 16.39 -3.95 -3.10
C ASP A 111 16.36 -4.65 -1.74
N PHE A 112 17.21 -4.24 -0.80
CA PHE A 112 17.21 -4.75 0.57
C PHE A 112 15.84 -4.57 1.25
N ILE A 113 15.24 -3.38 1.16
CA ILE A 113 13.94 -3.08 1.78
C ILE A 113 12.84 -3.96 1.18
N TYR A 114 12.82 -4.14 -0.15
CA TYR A 114 11.81 -4.98 -0.79
C TYR A 114 12.00 -6.46 -0.48
N LEU A 115 13.24 -6.96 -0.49
CA LEU A 115 13.57 -8.33 -0.12
C LEU A 115 13.16 -8.61 1.33
N ALA A 116 13.46 -7.71 2.26
CA ALA A 116 13.08 -7.84 3.67
C ALA A 116 11.56 -8.00 3.89
N LEU A 117 10.74 -7.54 2.94
CA LEU A 117 9.28 -7.60 3.02
C LEU A 117 8.68 -8.81 2.31
N TYR A 118 9.50 -9.75 1.84
CA TYR A 118 8.98 -10.98 1.25
C TYR A 118 8.27 -11.81 2.31
N GLY A 119 7.12 -12.39 1.94
CA GLY A 119 6.33 -13.27 2.82
C GLY A 119 6.94 -14.67 2.97
N SER A 120 8.06 -14.95 2.31
CA SER A 120 8.80 -16.21 2.42
C SER A 120 10.24 -16.01 1.97
N HIS A 121 11.17 -16.71 2.60
CA HIS A 121 12.59 -16.71 2.26
C HIS A 121 13.13 -18.13 2.13
N ASP A 122 14.11 -18.26 1.25
CA ASP A 122 15.03 -19.39 1.07
C ASP A 122 16.47 -18.85 1.08
N GLU A 123 17.48 -19.73 1.02
CA GLU A 123 18.88 -19.29 1.06
C GLU A 123 19.28 -18.40 -0.13
N GLU A 124 18.61 -18.54 -1.28
CA GLU A 124 18.86 -17.70 -2.47
C GLU A 124 18.35 -16.27 -2.26
N THR A 125 17.12 -16.11 -1.77
CA THR A 125 16.58 -14.78 -1.47
C THR A 125 17.31 -14.11 -0.29
N LEU A 126 17.82 -14.89 0.67
CA LEU A 126 18.69 -14.37 1.72
C LEU A 126 20.04 -13.92 1.16
N SER A 127 20.65 -14.66 0.22
CA SER A 127 21.90 -14.21 -0.43
C SER A 127 21.70 -12.92 -1.21
N TYR A 128 20.56 -12.73 -1.90
CA TYR A 128 20.24 -11.45 -2.54
C TYR A 128 20.16 -10.30 -1.55
N MET A 129 19.69 -10.54 -0.33
CA MET A 129 19.62 -9.52 0.72
C MET A 129 21.02 -9.14 1.24
N GLU A 130 21.90 -10.13 1.43
CA GLU A 130 23.30 -9.91 1.78
C GLU A 130 24.06 -9.16 0.67
N GLU A 131 23.84 -9.52 -0.60
CA GLU A 131 24.40 -8.84 -1.77
C GLU A 131 23.92 -7.39 -1.87
N ALA A 132 22.62 -7.14 -1.64
CA ALA A 132 22.06 -5.80 -1.60
C ALA A 132 22.72 -4.96 -0.49
N LEU A 133 22.97 -5.56 0.68
CA LEU A 133 23.66 -4.88 1.77
C LEU A 133 25.14 -4.60 1.43
N ALA A 134 25.84 -5.54 0.80
CA ALA A 134 27.21 -5.35 0.31
C ALA A 134 27.27 -4.24 -0.76
N GLY A 135 26.30 -4.21 -1.67
CA GLY A 135 26.12 -3.17 -2.68
C GLY A 135 25.93 -1.79 -2.06
N TRP A 136 25.20 -1.69 -0.95
CA TRP A 136 25.10 -0.46 -0.17
C TRP A 136 26.47 -0.04 0.38
N TYR A 137 27.16 -0.93 1.10
CA TYR A 137 28.46 -0.61 1.71
C TYR A 137 29.52 -0.22 0.68
N GLY A 138 29.54 -0.85 -0.49
CA GLY A 138 30.50 -0.54 -1.57
C GLY A 138 30.22 0.77 -2.31
N ASN A 139 29.04 1.38 -2.16
CA ASN A 139 28.66 2.60 -2.90
C ASN A 139 28.26 3.78 -2.01
N ARG A 140 28.11 3.58 -0.68
CA ARG A 140 27.63 4.62 0.24
C ARG A 140 28.56 5.83 0.35
N ASP A 141 29.86 5.65 0.17
CA ASP A 141 30.86 6.70 0.37
C ASP A 141 30.67 7.88 -0.58
N HIS A 142 29.93 7.66 -1.68
CA HIS A 142 29.52 8.73 -2.56
C HIS A 142 28.72 9.85 -1.85
N PHE A 143 27.93 9.52 -0.81
CA PHE A 143 27.25 10.57 -0.02
C PHE A 143 28.21 11.37 0.86
N LEU A 144 29.36 10.79 1.24
CA LEU A 144 30.42 11.50 1.97
C LEU A 144 31.17 12.44 1.02
N GLU A 145 31.56 11.92 -0.16
CA GLU A 145 32.21 12.70 -1.22
C GLU A 145 31.37 13.89 -1.68
N ALA A 146 30.05 13.71 -1.74
CA ALA A 146 29.11 14.77 -2.09
C ALA A 146 28.89 15.80 -0.97
N GLY A 147 29.52 15.64 0.21
CA GLY A 147 29.36 16.53 1.36
C GLY A 147 27.95 16.52 1.97
N VAL A 148 27.16 15.48 1.68
CA VAL A 148 25.79 15.36 2.20
C VAL A 148 25.78 14.95 3.67
N ARG A 149 26.83 14.24 4.10
CA ARG A 149 27.00 13.72 5.46
C ARG A 149 28.47 13.41 5.76
N ASP A 150 28.82 13.42 7.05
CA ASP A 150 30.18 13.12 7.53
C ASP A 150 30.40 11.63 7.87
N HIS A 151 29.37 10.92 8.33
CA HIS A 151 29.47 9.50 8.70
C HIS A 151 28.12 8.76 8.64
N PHE A 152 28.17 7.42 8.64
CA PHE A 152 27.00 6.53 8.64
C PHE A 152 26.70 5.88 9.99
N ASN A 153 27.30 6.34 11.09
CA ASN A 153 27.00 5.88 12.46
C ASN A 153 25.56 6.24 12.88
N ILE A 154 24.60 5.50 12.33
CA ILE A 154 23.16 5.66 12.54
C ILE A 154 22.66 4.28 12.97
N PRO A 155 22.08 4.14 14.17
CA PRO A 155 21.61 2.84 14.67
C PRO A 155 20.70 2.09 13.69
N LYS A 156 19.85 2.82 12.96
CA LYS A 156 18.92 2.25 11.96
C LYS A 156 19.61 1.69 10.70
N PHE A 157 20.82 2.15 10.37
CA PHE A 157 21.61 1.55 9.29
C PHE A 157 22.42 0.36 9.79
N HIS A 158 22.89 0.42 11.04
CA HIS A 158 23.53 -0.72 11.67
C HIS A 158 22.57 -1.91 11.81
N SER A 159 21.28 -1.66 12.09
CA SER A 159 20.29 -2.73 12.25
C SER A 159 20.11 -3.59 11.00
N LEU A 160 20.43 -3.08 9.80
CA LEU A 160 20.38 -3.83 8.55
C LEU A 160 21.23 -5.10 8.57
N LEU A 161 22.33 -5.11 9.33
CA LEU A 161 23.19 -6.28 9.49
C LEU A 161 22.47 -7.47 10.14
N HIS A 162 21.42 -7.21 10.93
CA HIS A 162 20.77 -8.23 11.75
C HIS A 162 19.52 -8.82 11.09
N TYR A 163 19.10 -8.33 9.91
CA TYR A 163 17.87 -8.77 9.26
C TYR A 163 17.92 -10.24 8.86
N VAL A 164 18.98 -10.65 8.16
CA VAL A 164 19.11 -12.02 7.65
C VAL A 164 19.14 -13.02 8.80
N ASP A 165 19.94 -12.76 9.84
CA ASP A 165 19.99 -13.62 11.03
C ASP A 165 18.65 -13.69 11.76
N SER A 166 17.93 -12.56 11.84
CA SER A 166 16.61 -12.53 12.45
C SER A 166 15.57 -13.29 11.63
N ILE A 167 15.65 -13.23 10.30
CA ILE A 167 14.78 -14.00 9.41
C ILE A 167 15.04 -15.50 9.58
N ARG A 168 16.32 -15.92 9.68
CA ARG A 168 16.69 -17.32 9.95
C ARG A 168 16.18 -17.80 11.32
N LYS A 169 16.25 -16.95 12.35
CA LYS A 169 15.85 -17.30 13.73
C LYS A 169 14.35 -17.28 13.97
N PHE A 170 13.65 -16.28 13.44
CA PHE A 170 12.27 -15.94 13.81
C PHE A 170 11.28 -15.99 12.65
N GLY A 171 11.76 -16.33 11.45
CA GLY A 171 10.97 -16.28 10.22
C GLY A 171 10.86 -14.87 9.65
N THR A 172 9.96 -14.72 8.69
CA THR A 172 9.69 -13.48 7.97
C THR A 172 9.25 -12.35 8.90
N ILE A 173 9.44 -11.10 8.45
CA ILE A 173 9.30 -9.91 9.30
C ILE A 173 7.88 -9.69 9.80
N ASP A 174 6.88 -10.15 9.05
CA ASP A 174 5.47 -10.12 9.44
C ASP A 174 5.20 -10.80 10.79
N ASN A 175 6.02 -11.77 11.20
CA ASN A 175 5.91 -12.45 12.50
C ASN A 175 6.17 -11.54 13.71
N TYR A 176 6.92 -10.44 13.54
CA TYR A 176 7.35 -9.58 14.64
C TYR A 176 7.32 -8.08 14.31
N ASN A 177 6.70 -7.69 13.20
CA ASN A 177 6.54 -6.30 12.78
C ASN A 177 5.65 -5.53 13.77
N THR A 178 6.10 -4.33 14.18
CA THR A 178 5.34 -3.48 15.11
C THR A 178 4.10 -2.84 14.50
N GLU A 179 3.93 -2.85 13.16
CA GLU A 179 2.73 -2.32 12.49
C GLU A 179 1.43 -2.95 13.01
N LEU A 180 1.45 -4.25 13.33
CA LEU A 180 0.31 -4.95 13.92
C LEU A 180 -0.09 -4.32 15.25
N PHE A 181 0.88 -4.14 16.15
CA PHE A 181 0.66 -3.55 17.47
C PHE A 181 0.27 -2.07 17.39
N GLU A 182 0.84 -1.31 16.44
CA GLU A 182 0.44 0.08 16.23
C GLU A 182 -1.01 0.19 15.74
N ARG A 183 -1.48 -0.77 14.93
CA ARG A 183 -2.89 -0.82 14.52
C ARG A 183 -3.81 -1.09 15.70
N LEU A 184 -3.41 -1.97 16.61
CA LEU A 184 -4.16 -2.23 17.85
C LEU A 184 -4.29 -0.99 18.73
N HIS A 185 -3.37 -0.01 18.68
CA HIS A 185 -3.56 1.26 19.37
C HIS A 185 -4.80 2.03 18.90
N ILE A 186 -5.28 1.83 17.67
CA ILE A 186 -6.52 2.47 17.21
C ILE A 186 -7.69 1.97 18.06
N ASP A 187 -7.83 0.65 18.17
CA ASP A 187 -8.96 0.02 18.87
C ASP A 187 -8.79 0.12 20.38
N PHE A 188 -7.59 -0.18 20.90
CA PHE A 188 -7.37 -0.28 22.33
C PHE A 188 -7.08 1.04 23.04
N ALA A 189 -6.47 2.02 22.35
CA ALA A 189 -6.15 3.32 22.95
C ALA A 189 -7.02 4.45 22.39
N LYS A 190 -7.02 4.67 21.07
CA LYS A 190 -7.65 5.86 20.46
C LYS A 190 -9.17 5.84 20.59
N GLN A 191 -9.83 4.70 20.38
CA GLN A 191 -11.29 4.60 20.53
C GLN A 191 -11.72 4.74 21.99
N GLY A 192 -11.05 4.05 22.91
CA GLY A 192 -11.28 4.21 24.35
C GLY A 192 -11.09 5.65 24.81
N TRP A 193 -10.01 6.31 24.38
CA TRP A 193 -9.76 7.72 24.67
C TRP A 193 -10.88 8.63 24.15
N ARG A 194 -11.32 8.44 22.90
CA ARG A 194 -12.42 9.20 22.29
C ARG A 194 -13.75 9.01 23.01
N ALA A 195 -14.00 7.81 23.54
CA ALA A 195 -15.20 7.49 24.31
C ALA A 195 -15.14 7.98 25.78
N SER A 196 -13.97 8.36 26.27
CA SER A 196 -13.80 8.89 27.62
C SER A 196 -14.15 10.39 27.70
N ASN A 197 -14.37 10.88 28.91
CA ASN A 197 -14.49 12.31 29.18
C ASN A 197 -13.13 13.05 29.26
N LYS A 198 -12.02 12.35 29.00
CA LYS A 198 -10.62 12.84 29.03
C LYS A 198 -10.10 13.29 30.40
N ARG A 199 -10.87 13.11 31.49
CA ARG A 199 -10.46 13.37 32.87
C ARG A 199 -10.29 12.05 33.61
N ASN A 200 -9.12 11.77 34.17
CA ASN A 200 -8.81 10.47 34.77
C ASN A 200 -9.27 9.30 33.86
N HIS A 201 -8.75 9.31 32.64
CA HIS A 201 -9.27 8.56 31.50
C HIS A 201 -8.89 7.07 31.54
N PHE A 202 -7.80 6.68 32.20
CA PHE A 202 -7.33 5.29 32.23
C PHE A 202 -8.42 4.30 32.69
N PRO A 203 -9.07 4.46 33.87
CA PRO A 203 -10.15 3.55 34.29
C PRO A 203 -11.32 3.50 33.31
N GLN A 204 -11.66 4.64 32.69
CA GLN A 204 -12.75 4.73 31.71
C GLN A 204 -12.41 3.97 30.42
N MET A 205 -11.16 4.08 29.95
CA MET A 205 -10.67 3.35 28.79
C MET A 205 -10.69 1.84 29.04
N ILE A 206 -10.19 1.39 30.20
CA ILE A 206 -10.23 -0.03 30.59
C ILE A 206 -11.67 -0.56 30.67
N GLN A 207 -12.58 0.23 31.27
CA GLN A 207 -14.00 -0.16 31.35
C GLN A 207 -14.64 -0.23 29.96
N TRP A 208 -14.33 0.71 29.07
CA TRP A 208 -14.80 0.71 27.68
C TRP A 208 -14.30 -0.53 26.93
N LEU A 209 -13.04 -0.90 27.09
CA LEU A 209 -12.46 -2.11 26.49
C LEU A 209 -13.14 -3.38 26.98
N SER A 210 -13.30 -3.53 28.30
CA SER A 210 -13.98 -4.69 28.88
C SER A 210 -15.41 -4.86 28.37
N ARG A 211 -16.12 -3.76 28.12
CA ARG A 211 -17.46 -3.80 27.51
C ARG A 211 -17.41 -4.24 26.05
N ARG A 212 -16.45 -3.74 25.26
CA ARG A 212 -16.27 -4.12 23.84
C ARG A 212 -15.93 -5.60 23.71
N GLU A 213 -15.03 -6.12 24.53
CA GLU A 213 -14.68 -7.54 24.55
C GLU A 213 -15.92 -8.41 24.83
N LYS A 214 -16.71 -8.07 25.87
CA LYS A 214 -17.93 -8.81 26.21
C LYS A 214 -18.95 -8.83 25.07
N ILE A 215 -19.14 -7.69 24.38
CA ILE A 215 -20.05 -7.61 23.22
C ILE A 215 -19.54 -8.50 22.09
N LEU A 216 -18.24 -8.42 21.74
CA LEU A 216 -17.65 -9.23 20.68
C LEU A 216 -17.72 -10.74 20.98
N SER A 217 -17.49 -11.14 22.23
CA SER A 217 -17.67 -12.54 22.67
C SER A 217 -19.11 -13.00 22.50
N PHE A 218 -20.09 -12.16 22.82
CA PHE A 218 -21.50 -12.48 22.66
C PHE A 218 -21.92 -12.56 21.18
N GLU A 219 -21.48 -11.62 20.34
CA GLU A 219 -21.71 -11.66 18.89
C GLU A 219 -21.11 -12.93 18.24
N SER A 220 -19.93 -13.34 18.70
CA SER A 220 -19.28 -14.58 18.26
C SER A 220 -20.09 -15.81 18.65
N TYR A 221 -20.61 -15.85 19.88
CA TYR A 221 -21.50 -16.91 20.36
C TYR A 221 -22.80 -16.98 19.55
N GLN A 222 -23.42 -15.84 19.24
CA GLN A 222 -24.62 -15.79 18.40
C GLN A 222 -24.36 -16.30 16.98
N SER A 223 -23.22 -15.92 16.39
CA SER A 223 -22.81 -16.37 15.05
C SER A 223 -22.60 -17.89 15.01
N TRP A 224 -21.99 -18.45 16.05
CA TRP A 224 -21.81 -19.90 16.21
C TRP A 224 -23.15 -20.64 16.36
N LEU A 225 -24.12 -20.11 17.12
CA LEU A 225 -25.46 -20.69 17.20
C LEU A 225 -26.16 -20.70 15.83
N GLN A 226 -26.01 -19.63 15.06
CA GLN A 226 -26.57 -19.54 13.71
C GLN A 226 -25.93 -20.52 12.73
N SER A 227 -24.61 -20.73 12.80
CA SER A 227 -23.94 -21.71 11.92
C SER A 227 -24.39 -23.14 12.21
N ILE A 228 -24.66 -23.48 13.48
CA ILE A 228 -25.25 -24.76 13.87
C ILE A 228 -26.67 -24.91 13.33
N SER A 229 -27.47 -23.84 13.35
CA SER A 229 -28.85 -23.87 12.82
C SER A 229 -28.94 -24.05 11.30
N VAL A 230 -27.88 -23.70 10.55
CA VAL A 230 -27.81 -23.81 9.08
C VAL A 230 -27.14 -25.13 8.62
N GLY A 231 -26.72 -25.98 9.56
CA GLY A 231 -26.12 -27.30 9.33
C GLY A 231 -27.06 -28.38 8.78
N SER A 232 -27.89 -28.07 7.77
CA SER A 232 -28.67 -29.09 7.02
C SER A 232 -28.58 -29.02 5.50
N THR A 233 -28.20 -27.90 4.86
CA THR A 233 -27.96 -27.90 3.40
C THR A 233 -27.25 -26.62 2.99
N GLY A 234 -26.02 -26.71 2.50
CA GLY A 234 -25.39 -25.61 1.79
C GLY A 234 -23.89 -25.77 1.66
N LYS A 235 -23.42 -26.24 0.49
CA LYS A 235 -22.02 -26.11 0.08
C LYS A 235 -21.58 -24.67 0.31
N GLU A 236 -20.48 -24.47 1.04
CA GLU A 236 -19.83 -23.17 1.18
C GLU A 236 -19.54 -22.60 -0.21
N ARG A 237 -20.29 -21.57 -0.59
CA ARG A 237 -19.88 -20.70 -1.70
C ARG A 237 -18.73 -19.87 -1.18
N VAL A 238 -17.53 -20.16 -1.69
CA VAL A 238 -16.37 -19.26 -1.61
C VAL A 238 -16.84 -17.85 -1.96
N LYS A 239 -16.66 -16.90 -1.03
CA LYS A 239 -17.02 -15.50 -1.25
C LYS A 239 -16.19 -14.98 -2.43
N ALA A 240 -16.84 -14.73 -3.56
CA ALA A 240 -16.24 -13.98 -4.66
C ALA A 240 -15.66 -12.66 -4.14
N CYS A 241 -14.41 -12.33 -4.54
CA CYS A 241 -13.76 -11.05 -4.25
C CYS A 241 -14.71 -9.90 -4.61
N LYS A 242 -15.23 -9.19 -3.60
CA LYS A 242 -16.06 -8.00 -3.81
C LYS A 242 -15.14 -6.79 -3.96
N TYR A 243 -14.81 -6.42 -5.18
CA TYR A 243 -14.18 -5.13 -5.46
C TYR A 243 -14.99 -4.00 -4.84
N GLN A 244 -14.37 -3.19 -3.99
CA GLN A 244 -15.01 -2.00 -3.43
C GLN A 244 -14.72 -0.81 -4.35
N TYR A 245 -15.77 -0.12 -4.81
CA TYR A 245 -15.63 1.12 -5.56
C TYR A 245 -16.37 2.26 -4.87
N THR A 246 -15.87 3.48 -5.04
CA THR A 246 -16.52 4.71 -4.58
C THR A 246 -16.76 5.63 -5.76
N ILE A 247 -18.00 6.04 -5.98
CA ILE A 247 -18.40 6.95 -7.05
C ILE A 247 -19.20 8.12 -6.46
N ALA A 248 -19.16 9.28 -7.12
CA ALA A 248 -19.95 10.43 -6.68
C ALA A 248 -21.45 10.12 -6.77
N LYS A 249 -22.24 10.63 -5.81
CA LYS A 249 -23.69 10.39 -5.74
C LYS A 249 -24.44 10.85 -7.01
N PHE A 250 -23.93 11.90 -7.65
CA PHE A 250 -24.52 12.47 -8.86
C PHE A 250 -23.52 12.42 -10.02
N PRO A 251 -23.99 12.12 -11.25
CA PRO A 251 -23.13 12.10 -12.43
C PRO A 251 -22.59 13.49 -12.76
N THR A 252 -21.40 13.53 -13.35
CA THR A 252 -20.82 14.78 -13.84
C THR A 252 -21.58 15.29 -15.07
N GLU A 253 -22.06 14.38 -15.90
CA GLU A 253 -22.89 14.67 -17.06
C GLU A 253 -24.11 13.73 -17.07
N PRO A 254 -25.25 14.14 -16.48
CA PRO A 254 -26.48 13.36 -16.55
C PRO A 254 -27.04 13.31 -17.97
N HIS A 255 -27.70 12.21 -18.33
CA HIS A 255 -28.42 12.03 -19.59
C HIS A 255 -27.61 12.38 -20.86
N LYS A 256 -26.33 12.03 -20.89
CA LYS A 256 -25.47 12.25 -22.06
C LYS A 256 -25.81 11.26 -23.17
N SER A 257 -26.09 11.77 -24.37
CA SER A 257 -26.42 10.92 -25.51
C SER A 257 -25.25 10.01 -25.91
N ILE A 258 -25.56 8.78 -26.32
CA ILE A 258 -24.54 7.79 -26.69
C ILE A 258 -23.63 8.32 -27.81
N ALA A 259 -24.20 9.02 -28.81
CA ALA A 259 -23.43 9.66 -29.87
C ALA A 259 -22.41 10.68 -29.34
N ARG A 260 -22.80 11.48 -28.33
CA ARG A 260 -21.88 12.43 -27.69
C ARG A 260 -20.82 11.72 -26.85
N ILE A 261 -21.11 10.57 -26.23
CA ILE A 261 -20.10 9.79 -25.49
C ILE A 261 -19.00 9.33 -26.45
N VAL A 262 -19.37 8.71 -27.57
CA VAL A 262 -18.45 8.22 -28.60
C VAL A 262 -17.49 9.33 -29.06
N ILE A 263 -18.03 10.51 -29.35
CA ILE A 263 -17.25 11.66 -29.85
C ILE A 263 -16.39 12.27 -28.73
N SER A 264 -17.01 12.61 -27.59
CA SER A 264 -16.33 13.38 -26.54
C SER A 264 -15.29 12.58 -25.77
N HIS A 265 -15.42 11.25 -25.69
CA HIS A 265 -14.46 10.38 -24.99
C HIS A 265 -13.54 9.59 -25.94
N SER A 266 -13.57 9.90 -27.24
CA SER A 266 -12.78 9.17 -28.26
C SER A 266 -12.99 7.65 -28.20
N ALA A 267 -14.23 7.21 -28.03
CA ALA A 267 -14.60 5.82 -27.80
C ALA A 267 -15.42 5.24 -28.96
N PRO A 268 -14.81 4.98 -30.14
CA PRO A 268 -15.53 4.58 -31.36
C PRO A 268 -16.27 3.24 -31.21
N ASN A 269 -15.72 2.33 -30.40
CA ASN A 269 -16.30 1.01 -30.18
C ASN A 269 -17.31 0.96 -29.02
N PHE A 270 -17.62 2.10 -28.38
CA PHE A 270 -18.48 2.14 -27.19
C PHE A 270 -19.86 1.52 -27.46
N LEU A 271 -20.52 1.91 -28.56
CA LEU A 271 -21.85 1.40 -28.89
C LEU A 271 -21.85 -0.11 -29.22
N PRO A 272 -20.96 -0.63 -30.09
CA PRO A 272 -20.79 -2.08 -30.28
C PRO A 272 -20.52 -2.85 -28.99
N CYS A 273 -19.61 -2.36 -28.15
CA CYS A 273 -19.27 -2.99 -26.87
C CYS A 273 -20.47 -2.98 -25.90
N LEU A 274 -21.21 -1.89 -25.82
CA LEU A 274 -22.41 -1.79 -24.99
C LEU A 274 -23.48 -2.79 -25.41
N LYS A 275 -23.72 -2.95 -26.72
CA LYS A 275 -24.68 -3.96 -27.22
C LYS A 275 -24.27 -5.38 -26.85
N LEU A 276 -22.99 -5.72 -26.98
CA LEU A 276 -22.47 -7.04 -26.62
C LEU A 276 -22.53 -7.27 -25.11
N PHE A 277 -22.19 -6.25 -24.31
CA PHE A 277 -22.29 -6.30 -22.86
C PHE A 277 -23.74 -6.53 -22.41
N LEU A 278 -24.70 -5.75 -22.91
CA LEU A 278 -26.12 -5.93 -22.57
C LEU A 278 -26.63 -7.31 -23.02
N ASN A 279 -26.20 -7.81 -24.18
CA ASN A 279 -26.52 -9.16 -24.65
C ASN A 279 -25.95 -10.25 -23.72
N SER A 280 -24.77 -10.04 -23.11
CA SER A 280 -24.18 -10.98 -22.15
C SER A 280 -24.97 -11.09 -20.84
N LEU A 281 -25.78 -10.08 -20.50
CA LEU A 281 -26.62 -10.07 -19.29
C LEU A 281 -27.97 -10.80 -19.50
N LEU A 282 -28.29 -11.20 -20.74
CA LEU A 282 -29.51 -11.95 -21.03
C LEU A 282 -29.37 -13.41 -20.57
N LYS A 283 -30.47 -14.01 -20.08
CA LYS A 283 -30.51 -15.44 -19.72
C LYS A 283 -30.14 -16.35 -20.90
N SER A 284 -30.46 -15.93 -22.11
CA SER A 284 -30.10 -16.59 -23.37
C SER A 284 -29.52 -15.56 -24.35
N PRO A 285 -28.18 -15.38 -24.36
CA PRO A 285 -27.52 -14.42 -25.25
C PRO A 285 -27.81 -14.72 -26.72
N GLN A 286 -28.13 -13.68 -27.49
CA GLN A 286 -28.33 -13.79 -28.93
C GLN A 286 -26.98 -13.91 -29.68
N PRO A 287 -26.97 -14.46 -30.90
CA PRO A 287 -25.78 -14.47 -31.75
C PRO A 287 -25.19 -13.06 -31.93
N LYS A 288 -23.85 -12.96 -31.96
CA LYS A 288 -23.10 -11.70 -31.99
C LYS A 288 -23.58 -10.74 -33.10
N SER A 289 -23.85 -11.25 -34.30
CA SER A 289 -24.35 -10.47 -35.44
C SER A 289 -25.70 -9.82 -35.15
N ARG A 290 -26.62 -10.57 -34.54
CA ARG A 290 -27.96 -10.09 -34.17
C ARG A 290 -27.89 -9.07 -33.03
N ALA A 291 -27.01 -9.29 -32.05
CA ALA A 291 -26.80 -8.36 -30.95
C ALA A 291 -26.24 -7.01 -31.43
N LEU A 292 -25.30 -7.01 -32.39
CA LEU A 292 -24.73 -5.77 -32.94
C LEU A 292 -25.73 -4.96 -33.76
N ASN A 293 -26.67 -5.63 -34.44
CA ASN A 293 -27.69 -4.98 -35.27
C ASN A 293 -28.96 -4.61 -34.49
N ALA A 294 -29.09 -5.01 -33.22
CA ALA A 294 -30.26 -4.69 -32.41
C ALA A 294 -30.32 -3.20 -32.06
N ASP A 295 -31.52 -2.63 -32.07
CA ASP A 295 -31.75 -1.27 -31.57
C ASP A 295 -31.76 -1.25 -30.05
N LEU A 296 -31.05 -0.28 -29.47
CA LEU A 296 -31.04 -0.07 -28.03
C LEU A 296 -32.19 0.88 -27.64
N PRO A 297 -33.04 0.50 -26.66
CA PRO A 297 -34.07 1.41 -26.15
C PRO A 297 -33.48 2.59 -25.37
N ILE A 298 -32.21 2.48 -24.96
CA ILE A 298 -31.49 3.49 -24.20
C ILE A 298 -30.75 4.42 -25.18
N LYS A 299 -31.10 5.72 -25.17
CA LYS A 299 -30.49 6.75 -26.04
C LYS A 299 -29.44 7.60 -25.33
N ALA A 300 -29.44 7.60 -24.01
CA ALA A 300 -28.57 8.42 -23.17
C ALA A 300 -28.19 7.67 -21.88
N LEU A 301 -27.02 7.99 -21.34
CA LEU A 301 -26.47 7.42 -20.12
C LEU A 301 -25.96 8.55 -19.21
N ASP A 302 -26.01 8.29 -17.92
CA ASP A 302 -25.33 9.14 -16.94
C ASP A 302 -23.83 8.83 -16.97
N VAL A 303 -23.01 9.88 -17.06
CA VAL A 303 -21.55 9.75 -17.17
C VAL A 303 -20.86 10.39 -15.97
N TRP A 304 -19.98 9.62 -15.35
CA TRP A 304 -19.08 10.07 -14.31
C TRP A 304 -17.67 10.17 -14.88
N HIS A 305 -17.02 11.32 -14.71
CA HIS A 305 -15.65 11.49 -15.20
C HIS A 305 -14.60 10.81 -14.34
N GLN A 306 -14.97 10.36 -13.14
CA GLN A 306 -14.07 9.64 -12.26
C GLN A 306 -14.82 8.73 -11.29
N PHE A 307 -14.18 7.62 -10.93
CA PHE A 307 -14.57 6.78 -9.82
C PHE A 307 -13.29 6.24 -9.15
N LYS A 308 -13.43 5.80 -7.90
CA LYS A 308 -12.34 5.23 -7.12
C LYS A 308 -12.49 3.72 -7.04
N LEU A 309 -11.42 2.98 -7.35
CA LEU A 309 -11.33 1.55 -7.10
C LEU A 309 -10.46 1.29 -5.88
N ARG A 310 -10.85 0.31 -5.07
CA ARG A 310 -10.02 -0.28 -4.02
C ARG A 310 -9.70 -1.72 -4.42
N PRO A 311 -8.57 -1.97 -5.12
CA PRO A 311 -8.07 -3.33 -5.26
C PRO A 311 -7.71 -3.92 -3.89
N ASP A 312 -7.84 -5.24 -3.75
CA ASP A 312 -7.26 -5.96 -2.62
C ASP A 312 -5.74 -5.82 -2.71
N SER A 313 -5.12 -5.25 -1.68
CA SER A 313 -3.67 -5.05 -1.64
C SER A 313 -2.98 -6.38 -1.37
N GLN A 314 -2.00 -6.74 -2.20
CA GLN A 314 -1.08 -7.85 -1.95
C GLN A 314 -0.05 -7.54 -0.87
N VAL A 315 0.06 -6.27 -0.45
CA VAL A 315 0.91 -5.81 0.66
C VAL A 315 -0.01 -5.46 1.82
N ASP A 316 0.09 -6.21 2.92
CA ASP A 316 -0.84 -6.09 4.04
C ASP A 316 -0.97 -4.64 4.54
N GLY A 317 -2.22 -4.15 4.57
CA GLY A 317 -2.58 -2.87 5.18
C GLY A 317 -2.59 -1.62 4.30
N GLU A 318 -2.16 -1.65 3.03
CA GLU A 318 -2.24 -0.48 2.13
C GLU A 318 -3.63 -0.41 1.47
N VAL A 319 -4.47 0.55 1.85
CA VAL A 319 -5.70 0.85 1.10
C VAL A 319 -5.28 1.64 -0.14
N ILE A 320 -4.99 0.93 -1.23
CA ILE A 320 -4.76 1.57 -2.53
C ILE A 320 -6.14 2.05 -3.02
N GLU A 321 -6.39 3.35 -2.97
CA GLU A 321 -7.53 3.97 -3.67
C GLU A 321 -7.03 4.52 -5.01
N GLU A 322 -7.37 3.85 -6.10
CA GLU A 322 -7.06 4.32 -7.45
C GLU A 322 -8.18 5.19 -7.98
N VAL A 323 -7.86 6.41 -8.41
CA VAL A 323 -8.82 7.28 -9.09
C VAL A 323 -8.73 7.02 -10.59
N ILE A 324 -9.72 6.30 -11.11
CA ILE A 324 -9.88 6.07 -12.55
C ILE A 324 -10.61 7.27 -13.16
N LYS A 325 -10.11 7.78 -14.29
CA LYS A 325 -10.63 8.98 -14.95
C LYS A 325 -11.03 8.72 -16.40
N ALA A 326 -12.21 9.19 -16.77
CA ALA A 326 -12.71 9.28 -18.14
C ALA A 326 -13.15 10.73 -18.39
N ILE A 327 -12.18 11.62 -18.60
CA ILE A 327 -12.39 13.05 -18.82
C ILE A 327 -12.53 13.30 -20.34
N PRO A 328 -13.67 13.85 -20.80
CA PRO A 328 -13.92 14.10 -22.21
C PRO A 328 -13.02 15.20 -22.78
N PHE A 329 -12.89 15.21 -24.10
CA PHE A 329 -12.31 16.30 -24.88
C PHE A 329 -13.28 17.49 -24.93
N TYR A 330 -12.91 18.60 -24.27
CA TYR A 330 -13.61 19.88 -24.35
C TYR A 330 -12.63 21.02 -24.65
N LYS A 331 -13.08 22.08 -25.36
CA LYS A 331 -12.25 23.25 -25.76
C LYS A 331 -11.56 23.99 -24.59
N LYS A 332 -11.89 23.69 -23.33
CA LYS A 332 -11.30 24.25 -22.10
C LYS A 332 -10.60 23.21 -21.20
N ALA A 333 -10.36 21.99 -21.69
CA ALA A 333 -9.75 20.93 -20.88
C ALA A 333 -8.24 21.13 -20.81
N ALA A 334 -7.71 21.33 -19.61
CA ALA A 334 -6.26 21.39 -19.39
C ALA A 334 -5.57 20.02 -19.63
N SER A 335 -6.31 18.91 -19.57
CA SER A 335 -5.84 17.57 -19.90
C SER A 335 -7.01 16.64 -20.22
N THR A 336 -7.02 16.01 -21.38
CA THR A 336 -7.90 14.87 -21.68
C THR A 336 -7.29 13.58 -21.13
N ARG A 337 -8.12 12.66 -20.63
CA ARG A 337 -7.64 11.40 -20.04
C ARG A 337 -8.73 10.34 -20.09
N PHE A 338 -8.42 9.18 -20.64
CA PHE A 338 -9.32 8.03 -20.67
C PHE A 338 -8.56 6.80 -20.15
N ASP A 339 -8.77 6.49 -18.88
CA ASP A 339 -8.11 5.38 -18.19
C ASP A 339 -8.81 4.06 -18.53
N ASN A 340 -8.04 3.05 -18.90
CA ASN A 340 -8.53 1.70 -19.08
C ASN A 340 -8.34 0.90 -17.80
N VAL A 341 -9.37 0.13 -17.43
CA VAL A 341 -9.32 -0.82 -16.30
C VAL A 341 -9.52 -2.21 -16.86
N VAL A 342 -8.59 -3.11 -16.56
CA VAL A 342 -8.76 -4.55 -16.82
C VAL A 342 -9.41 -5.17 -15.60
N VAL A 343 -10.58 -5.80 -15.79
CA VAL A 343 -11.32 -6.47 -14.72
C VAL A 343 -11.32 -7.96 -15.01
N LEU A 344 -10.87 -8.76 -14.04
CA LEU A 344 -10.99 -10.21 -14.09
C LEU A 344 -12.46 -10.57 -13.93
N HIS A 345 -13.06 -11.12 -14.98
CA HIS A 345 -14.52 -11.27 -15.11
C HIS A 345 -15.05 -12.60 -14.52
N SER A 346 -14.18 -13.56 -14.20
CA SER A 346 -14.55 -14.86 -13.61
C SER A 346 -13.46 -15.40 -12.69
N ASP A 347 -13.81 -16.36 -11.83
CA ASP A 347 -12.86 -17.07 -10.95
C ASP A 347 -11.83 -17.91 -11.72
N SER A 348 -12.05 -18.11 -13.02
CA SER A 348 -11.14 -18.76 -13.96
C SER A 348 -10.29 -17.78 -14.77
N ALA A 349 -10.45 -16.47 -14.56
CA ALA A 349 -9.72 -15.45 -15.29
C ALA A 349 -8.31 -15.32 -14.69
N GLU A 350 -7.30 -15.75 -15.44
CA GLU A 350 -5.91 -15.57 -15.06
C GLU A 350 -5.43 -14.17 -15.49
N SER A 351 -4.73 -13.48 -14.57
CA SER A 351 -3.95 -12.29 -14.94
C SER A 351 -2.72 -12.75 -15.70
N THR A 352 -2.80 -12.75 -17.03
CA THR A 352 -1.64 -12.92 -17.88
C THR A 352 -0.92 -11.58 -17.96
N SER A 353 0.05 -11.36 -17.06
CA SER A 353 1.04 -10.31 -17.28
C SER A 353 1.75 -10.56 -18.62
N LEU A 354 2.24 -9.49 -19.28
CA LEU A 354 3.15 -9.63 -20.42
C LEU A 354 4.29 -10.59 -20.04
N GLN A 355 4.35 -11.76 -20.67
CA GLN A 355 5.52 -12.62 -20.59
C GLN A 355 6.68 -11.87 -21.26
N GLY A 356 7.50 -11.20 -20.47
CA GLY A 356 8.76 -10.65 -20.93
C GLY A 356 9.66 -11.80 -21.33
N LYS A 357 10.02 -11.90 -22.61
CA LYS A 357 11.18 -12.72 -23.00
C LYS A 357 12.41 -11.99 -22.47
N SER A 358 13.09 -12.60 -21.50
CA SER A 358 14.44 -12.20 -21.16
C SER A 358 15.31 -12.52 -22.38
N PHE A 359 15.73 -11.48 -23.08
CA PHE A 359 16.85 -11.59 -23.99
C PHE A 359 18.07 -11.34 -23.10
N ILE A 360 18.75 -12.44 -22.76
CA ILE A 360 20.10 -12.42 -22.16
C ILE A 360 21.04 -11.69 -23.11
#